data_AF-S4U1C5-F1
#
_entry.id   AF-S4U1C5-F1
#
_cell.length_a   1.000
_cell.length_b   1.000
_cell.length_c   1.000
_cell.angle_alpha   90.00
_cell.angle_beta   90.00
_cell.angle_gamma   90.00
#
_symmetry.space_group_name_H-M   'P 1'
#
loop_
_entity.id
_entity.type
_entity.pdbx_description
1 polymer ?
#
loop_
_entity_poly.entity_id
_entity_poly.type
_entity_poly.pdbx_seq_one_letter_code
_entity_poly.pdbx_strand_id
1 'polypeptide(L)'
;SCGCEVFQEVKSKQFLPLDSCVSPQCKLRKSRGRLHRQTRGSKFLKFQEVKLQELSDQVPMGDIPRSLTIHCYEDLTRITNPGDIVHISGVFLPSPYTGWRAYRAGLLADTLIEAQCIDLQKQNYSILANSKNTDYENQIDDIKASNDSLGVLASKVAPEIYGHDDVKRALILQLVGAPSHVTSDGMGIRGDVHICLMGDPGVAKSQLLKYVSKISPRGVYTTGRGSSGVGLTASIVRDSLTKELILEGGALVLADNGICCIDEFDKMDENDRTAI
;
A
#
# COMPACT_ATOMS: atom_id res chain seq x y z
N SER A 1 -32.23 43.92 -4.88
CA SER A 1 -31.49 42.78 -4.32
C SER A 1 -31.49 42.89 -2.79
N CYS A 2 -31.63 41.77 -2.06
CA CYS A 2 -31.77 41.77 -0.59
C CYS A 2 -30.44 41.77 0.18
N GLY A 3 -29.31 41.52 -0.48
CA GLY A 3 -27.98 41.50 0.16
C GLY A 3 -27.76 40.38 1.19
N CYS A 4 -28.76 39.52 1.43
CA CYS A 4 -28.65 38.41 2.36
C CYS A 4 -27.82 37.26 1.78
N GLU A 5 -26.92 36.72 2.59
CA GLU A 5 -26.20 35.49 2.30
C GLU A 5 -27.05 34.29 2.73
N VAL A 6 -27.09 33.26 1.89
CA VAL A 6 -27.82 32.01 2.15
C VAL A 6 -26.83 30.87 2.06
N PHE A 7 -26.77 30.07 3.12
CA PHE A 7 -25.90 28.90 3.20
C PHE A 7 -26.72 27.63 2.99
N GLN A 8 -26.23 26.73 2.14
CA GLN A 8 -26.80 25.41 1.91
C GLN A 8 -25.74 24.37 2.27
N GLU A 9 -26.07 23.47 3.19
CA GLU A 9 -25.23 22.33 3.52
C GLU A 9 -25.27 21.30 2.38
N VAL A 10 -24.09 20.83 1.95
CA VAL A 10 -23.95 19.80 0.90
C VAL A 10 -23.75 18.46 1.58
N LYS A 11 -24.77 17.60 1.54
CA LYS A 11 -24.75 16.27 2.20
C LYS A 11 -24.34 15.13 1.27
N SER A 12 -24.40 15.33 -0.04
CA SER A 12 -24.19 14.29 -1.04
C SER A 12 -23.38 14.80 -2.23
N LYS A 13 -22.72 13.87 -2.96
CA LYS A 13 -21.94 14.17 -4.17
C LYS A 13 -22.76 14.95 -5.21
N GLN A 14 -24.06 14.69 -5.27
CA GLN A 14 -25.03 15.45 -6.07
C GLN A 14 -25.90 16.31 -5.16
N PHE A 15 -25.98 17.60 -5.46
CA PHE A 15 -26.86 18.52 -4.74
C PHE A 15 -27.52 19.49 -5.73
N LEU A 16 -28.75 19.89 -5.41
CA LEU A 16 -29.47 20.92 -6.15
C LEU A 16 -29.17 22.28 -5.53
N PRO A 17 -28.60 23.23 -6.28
CA PRO A 17 -28.34 24.56 -5.78
C PRO A 17 -29.65 25.30 -5.47
N LEU A 18 -29.62 26.15 -4.44
CA LEU A 18 -30.68 27.13 -4.26
C LEU A 18 -30.55 28.25 -5.31
N ASP A 19 -31.52 28.32 -6.23
CA ASP A 19 -31.56 29.37 -7.26
C ASP A 19 -32.32 30.62 -6.82
N SER A 20 -33.22 30.49 -5.83
CA SER A 20 -34.08 31.57 -5.35
C SER A 20 -33.83 31.90 -3.88
N CYS A 21 -33.83 33.19 -3.55
CA CYS A 21 -33.54 33.67 -2.22
C CYS A 21 -34.69 33.35 -1.25
N VAL A 22 -34.37 32.61 -0.18
CA VAL A 22 -35.30 32.21 0.90
C VAL A 22 -35.35 33.20 2.07
N SER A 23 -34.68 34.36 1.94
CA SER A 23 -34.60 35.34 3.02
C SER A 23 -35.98 35.92 3.40
N PRO A 24 -36.22 36.23 4.68
CA PRO A 24 -37.49 36.79 5.14
C PRO A 24 -37.82 38.12 4.43
N GLN A 25 -36.79 38.92 4.09
CA GLN A 25 -36.95 40.18 3.37
C GLN A 25 -37.50 39.99 1.95
N CYS A 26 -37.00 39.00 1.19
CA CYS A 26 -37.52 38.68 -0.14
C CYS A 26 -38.92 38.05 -0.07
N LYS A 27 -39.19 37.26 0.97
CA LYS A 27 -40.50 36.63 1.19
C LYS A 27 -41.59 37.66 1.51
N LEU A 28 -41.31 38.63 2.39
CA LEU A 28 -42.22 39.73 2.73
C LEU A 28 -42.52 40.64 1.53
N ARG A 29 -41.51 40.93 0.70
CA ARG A 29 -41.67 41.78 -0.49
C ARG A 29 -42.29 41.06 -1.70
N LYS A 30 -42.63 39.77 -1.58
CA LYS A 30 -43.08 38.89 -2.70
C LYS A 30 -42.15 38.97 -3.94
N SER A 31 -40.88 39.30 -3.73
CA SER A 31 -39.89 39.46 -4.79
C SER A 31 -38.95 38.26 -4.80
N ARG A 32 -38.83 37.57 -5.95
CA ARG A 32 -37.89 36.45 -6.11
C ARG A 32 -36.51 36.96 -6.50
N GLY A 33 -35.64 37.15 -5.52
CA GLY A 33 -34.23 37.44 -5.78
C GLY A 33 -33.51 36.19 -6.31
N ARG A 34 -32.74 36.34 -7.39
CA ARG A 34 -31.86 35.29 -7.91
C ARG A 34 -30.62 35.17 -7.02
N LEU A 35 -30.26 33.96 -6.63
CA LEU A 35 -29.02 33.69 -5.90
C LEU A 35 -27.86 33.51 -6.87
N HIS A 36 -26.68 33.98 -6.46
CA HIS A 36 -25.43 33.79 -7.17
C HIS A 36 -24.45 33.08 -6.24
N ARG A 37 -23.76 32.06 -6.74
CA ARG A 37 -22.80 31.30 -5.94
C ARG A 37 -21.52 32.11 -5.75
N GLN A 38 -21.05 32.22 -4.52
CA GLN A 38 -19.79 32.87 -4.20
C GLN A 38 -18.85 31.85 -3.54
N THR A 39 -17.70 31.59 -4.17
CA THR A 39 -16.70 30.65 -3.64
C THR A 39 -16.04 31.16 -2.37
N ARG A 40 -15.69 32.46 -2.30
CA ARG A 40 -15.03 33.06 -1.13
C ARG A 40 -15.88 33.05 0.15
N GLY A 41 -17.19 33.10 0.02
CA GLY A 41 -18.13 32.98 1.16
C GLY A 41 -18.49 31.54 1.50
N SER A 42 -17.94 30.55 0.80
CA SER A 42 -18.22 29.13 1.01
C SER A 42 -17.08 28.45 1.76
N LYS A 43 -17.40 27.48 2.63
CA LYS A 43 -16.40 26.62 3.28
C LYS A 43 -16.16 25.38 2.41
N PHE A 44 -14.91 25.13 2.03
CA PHE A 44 -14.48 23.92 1.33
C PHE A 44 -13.63 23.05 2.25
N LEU A 45 -13.78 21.74 2.14
CA LEU A 45 -12.98 20.75 2.86
C LEU A 45 -12.04 20.06 1.87
N LYS A 46 -10.85 19.69 2.35
CA LYS A 46 -9.95 18.83 1.59
C LYS A 46 -10.58 17.45 1.49
N PHE A 47 -10.52 16.87 0.29
CA PHE A 47 -11.04 15.55 -0.01
C PHE A 47 -10.00 14.80 -0.84
N GLN A 48 -9.77 13.54 -0.51
CA GLN A 48 -8.92 12.64 -1.27
C GLN A 48 -9.56 11.26 -1.33
N GLU A 49 -9.53 10.66 -2.52
CA GLU A 49 -9.92 9.27 -2.73
C GLU A 49 -8.65 8.40 -2.77
N VAL A 50 -8.62 7.34 -1.98
CA VAL A 50 -7.52 6.38 -1.92
C VAL A 50 -8.07 5.00 -2.25
N LYS A 51 -7.42 4.27 -3.15
CA LYS A 51 -7.74 2.86 -3.42
C LYS A 51 -6.78 1.99 -2.62
N LEU A 52 -7.33 1.20 -1.71
CA LEU A 52 -6.57 0.26 -0.88
C LEU A 52 -6.71 -1.14 -1.45
N GLN A 53 -5.61 -1.87 -1.52
CA GLN A 53 -5.57 -3.26 -1.95
C GLN A 53 -5.16 -4.15 -0.77
N GLU A 54 -5.75 -5.34 -0.69
CA GLU A 54 -5.40 -6.34 0.31
C GLU A 54 -3.93 -6.80 0.17
N LEU A 55 -3.31 -7.16 1.29
CA LEU A 55 -1.97 -7.74 1.31
C LEU A 55 -2.00 -9.13 0.65
N SER A 56 -0.96 -9.45 -0.13
CA SER A 56 -0.84 -10.75 -0.82
C SER A 56 -0.99 -11.95 0.12
N ASP A 57 -0.49 -11.81 1.34
CA ASP A 57 -0.45 -12.91 2.33
C ASP A 57 -1.83 -13.24 2.90
N GLN A 58 -2.79 -12.32 2.80
CA GLN A 58 -4.15 -12.48 3.28
C GLN A 58 -5.09 -13.05 2.20
N VAL A 59 -4.64 -13.08 0.95
CA VAL A 59 -5.45 -13.54 -0.18
C VAL A 59 -5.31 -15.05 -0.35
N PRO A 60 -6.42 -15.80 -0.40
CA PRO A 60 -6.36 -17.26 -0.60
C PRO A 60 -5.84 -17.60 -2.00
N MET A 61 -5.19 -18.76 -2.11
CA MET A 61 -4.66 -19.23 -3.39
C MET A 61 -5.76 -19.37 -4.45
N GLY A 62 -5.61 -18.63 -5.55
CA GLY A 62 -6.52 -18.64 -6.70
C GLY A 62 -7.41 -17.40 -6.82
N ASP A 63 -7.54 -16.61 -5.76
CA ASP A 63 -8.30 -15.36 -5.80
C ASP A 63 -7.39 -14.17 -6.18
N ILE A 64 -8.00 -13.18 -6.84
CA ILE A 64 -7.34 -11.92 -7.16
C ILE A 64 -7.56 -10.97 -5.98
N PRO A 65 -6.51 -10.27 -5.48
CA PRO A 65 -6.65 -9.30 -4.40
C PRO A 65 -7.72 -8.26 -4.75
N ARG A 66 -8.63 -8.01 -3.82
CA ARG A 66 -9.69 -7.02 -4.04
C ARG A 66 -9.19 -5.64 -3.65
N SER A 67 -9.77 -4.63 -4.30
CA SER A 67 -9.53 -3.23 -3.95
C SER A 67 -10.79 -2.62 -3.37
N LEU A 68 -10.59 -1.68 -2.45
CA LEU A 68 -11.65 -0.95 -1.79
C LEU A 68 -11.36 0.55 -1.84
N THR A 69 -12.39 1.34 -2.09
CA THR A 69 -12.28 2.80 -2.15
C THR A 69 -12.45 3.43 -0.77
N ILE A 70 -11.53 4.29 -0.41
CA ILE A 70 -11.47 4.98 0.88
C ILE A 70 -11.56 6.49 0.63
N HIS A 71 -12.44 7.15 1.38
CA HIS A 71 -12.55 8.60 1.39
C HIS A 71 -11.82 9.17 2.61
N CYS A 72 -10.89 10.08 2.35
CA CYS A 72 -10.16 10.82 3.39
C CYS A 72 -10.58 12.29 3.36
N TYR A 73 -10.84 12.86 4.53
CA TYR A 73 -11.26 14.24 4.70
C TYR A 73 -10.25 15.04 5.54
N GLU A 74 -10.19 16.35 5.29
CA GLU A 74 -9.44 17.34 6.08
C GLU A 74 -7.98 16.92 6.34
N ASP A 75 -7.64 16.59 7.58
CA ASP A 75 -6.27 16.30 8.05
C ASP A 75 -5.78 14.93 7.62
N LEU A 76 -6.69 14.00 7.28
CA LEU A 76 -6.34 12.67 6.79
C LEU A 76 -5.90 12.67 5.32
N THR A 77 -5.96 13.82 4.66
CA THR A 77 -5.49 13.97 3.28
C THR A 77 -3.96 14.08 3.22
N ARG A 78 -3.35 13.46 2.21
CA ARG A 78 -1.89 13.44 1.95
C ARG A 78 -1.03 12.79 3.03
N ILE A 79 -1.61 11.96 3.89
CA ILE A 79 -0.84 11.14 4.86
C ILE A 79 -0.18 9.94 4.15
N THR A 80 -0.92 9.30 3.24
CA THR A 80 -0.49 8.05 2.58
C THR A 80 0.10 8.30 1.20
N ASN A 81 1.17 7.61 0.85
CA ASN A 81 1.70 7.55 -0.52
C ASN A 81 1.39 6.19 -1.17
N PRO A 82 1.36 6.11 -2.51
CA PRO A 82 1.26 4.84 -3.22
C PRO A 82 2.40 3.88 -2.80
N GLY A 83 2.07 2.64 -2.48
CA GLY A 83 3.03 1.61 -2.03
C GLY A 83 3.25 1.56 -0.51
N ASP A 84 2.68 2.50 0.25
CA ASP A 84 2.74 2.46 1.71
C ASP A 84 1.81 1.37 2.26
N ILE A 85 2.30 0.59 3.22
CA ILE A 85 1.45 -0.30 4.01
C ILE A 85 0.78 0.53 5.10
N VAL A 86 -0.54 0.49 5.13
CA VAL A 86 -1.36 1.33 6.01
C VAL A 86 -2.46 0.51 6.66
N HIS A 87 -2.76 0.86 7.91
CA HIS A 87 -3.98 0.44 8.57
C HIS A 87 -4.94 1.61 8.59
N ILE A 88 -6.12 1.40 8.03
CA ILE A 88 -7.14 2.44 7.94
C ILE A 88 -8.33 1.96 8.75
N SER A 89 -8.65 2.72 9.79
CA SER A 89 -9.85 2.52 10.60
C SER A 89 -10.90 3.53 10.18
N GLY A 90 -12.14 3.08 9.97
CA GLY A 90 -13.18 3.91 9.41
C GLY A 90 -14.57 3.29 9.47
N VAL A 91 -15.53 4.01 8.92
CA VAL A 91 -16.92 3.57 8.82
C VAL A 91 -17.17 3.01 7.43
N PHE A 92 -17.68 1.78 7.36
CA PHE A 92 -18.07 1.15 6.11
C PHE A 92 -19.46 1.63 5.68
N LEU A 93 -19.54 2.28 4.52
CA LEU A 93 -20.74 2.93 4.02
C LEU A 93 -21.07 2.44 2.60
N PRO A 94 -22.34 2.13 2.31
CA PRO A 94 -22.79 1.93 0.95
C PRO A 94 -22.98 3.30 0.26
N SER A 95 -22.42 3.46 -0.93
CA SER A 95 -22.68 4.60 -1.81
C SER A 95 -23.71 4.19 -2.86
N PRO A 96 -24.96 4.70 -2.77
CA PRO A 96 -25.98 4.37 -3.75
C PRO A 96 -25.64 5.00 -5.09
N TYR A 97 -25.91 4.26 -6.17
CA TYR A 97 -25.87 4.84 -7.51
C TYR A 97 -27.00 5.86 -7.67
N THR A 98 -26.71 6.96 -8.36
CA THR A 98 -27.67 8.03 -8.67
C THR A 98 -27.95 8.10 -10.17
N GLY A 99 -29.14 8.55 -10.56
CA GLY A 99 -29.52 8.79 -11.96
C GLY A 99 -29.76 7.51 -12.76
N TRP A 100 -29.43 7.51 -14.06
CA TRP A 100 -29.66 6.38 -14.96
C TRP A 100 -28.97 5.08 -14.53
N ARG A 101 -27.84 5.18 -13.81
CA ARG A 101 -27.15 4.01 -13.25
C ARG A 101 -27.96 3.36 -12.13
N ALA A 102 -28.66 4.14 -11.30
CA ALA A 102 -29.53 3.61 -10.24
C ALA A 102 -30.67 2.74 -10.81
N TYR A 103 -31.25 3.18 -11.93
CA TYR A 103 -32.34 2.47 -12.59
C TYR A 103 -31.93 1.08 -13.10
N ARG A 104 -30.65 0.90 -13.51
CA ARG A 104 -30.11 -0.40 -13.92
C ARG A 104 -29.53 -1.22 -12.77
N ALA A 105 -28.93 -0.57 -11.78
CA ALA A 105 -28.23 -1.22 -10.68
C ALA A 105 -29.18 -1.87 -9.66
N GLY A 106 -30.45 -1.45 -9.60
CA GLY A 106 -31.42 -2.01 -8.65
C GLY A 106 -31.01 -1.72 -7.21
N LEU A 107 -30.73 -2.76 -6.43
CA LEU A 107 -30.28 -2.68 -5.03
C LEU A 107 -28.75 -2.76 -4.86
N LEU A 108 -27.99 -2.86 -5.96
CA LEU A 108 -26.53 -2.85 -5.89
C LEU A 108 -26.04 -1.47 -5.46
N ALA A 109 -25.16 -1.43 -4.48
CA ALA A 109 -24.47 -0.23 -4.04
C ALA A 109 -22.96 -0.51 -4.04
N ASP A 110 -22.19 0.49 -4.46
CA ASP A 110 -20.74 0.44 -4.24
C ASP A 110 -20.47 0.60 -2.77
N THR A 111 -19.38 0.01 -2.30
CA THR A 111 -18.98 0.10 -0.90
C THR A 111 -17.76 1.00 -0.80
N LEU A 112 -17.76 1.87 0.20
CA LEU A 112 -16.64 2.74 0.51
C LEU A 112 -16.39 2.74 2.00
N ILE A 113 -15.16 3.04 2.39
CA ILE A 113 -14.81 3.30 3.78
C ILE A 113 -14.55 4.79 3.92
N GLU A 114 -15.21 5.41 4.89
CA GLU A 114 -14.88 6.76 5.34
C GLU A 114 -13.80 6.65 6.42
N ALA A 115 -12.58 7.09 6.10
CA ALA A 115 -11.45 7.00 7.00
C ALA A 115 -11.62 7.94 8.20
N GLN A 116 -11.41 7.39 9.39
CA GLN A 116 -11.38 8.12 10.67
C GLN A 116 -9.95 8.20 11.23
N CYS A 117 -9.14 7.17 10.98
CA CYS A 117 -7.74 7.11 11.38
C CYS A 117 -6.92 6.34 10.34
N ILE A 118 -5.69 6.79 10.11
CA ILE A 118 -4.74 6.19 9.17
C ILE A 118 -3.41 6.01 9.91
N ASP A 119 -3.01 4.76 10.12
CA ASP A 119 -1.75 4.39 10.73
C ASP A 119 -0.79 3.85 9.67
N LEU A 120 0.36 4.51 9.50
CA LEU A 120 1.41 4.11 8.57
C LEU A 120 2.29 3.01 9.20
N GLN A 121 2.29 1.82 8.62
CA GLN A 121 3.04 0.67 9.14
C GLN A 121 4.55 0.71 8.84
N LYS A 122 5.08 1.76 8.19
CA LYS A 122 6.52 1.89 7.94
C LYS A 122 7.38 1.83 9.21
N GLN A 123 6.79 2.07 10.39
CA GLN A 123 7.47 1.98 11.69
C GLN A 123 7.42 0.60 12.35
N ASN A 124 6.82 -0.43 11.73
CA ASN A 124 6.51 -1.68 12.42
C ASN A 124 7.72 -2.49 12.92
N TYR A 125 8.94 -2.32 12.41
CA TYR A 125 10.11 -2.99 13.01
C TYR A 125 10.32 -2.54 14.46
N SER A 126 10.08 -1.28 14.79
CA SER A 126 10.22 -0.80 16.17
C SER A 126 9.06 -1.27 17.05
N ILE A 127 7.85 -1.43 16.49
CA ILE A 127 6.68 -1.94 17.24
C ILE A 127 6.79 -3.44 17.51
N LEU A 128 7.25 -4.25 16.56
CA LEU A 128 7.55 -5.68 16.76
C LEU A 128 8.72 -5.87 17.75
N ALA A 129 9.74 -5.00 17.69
CA ALA A 129 10.81 -4.98 18.68
C ALA A 129 10.33 -4.53 20.07
N ASN A 130 9.28 -3.70 20.14
CA ASN A 130 8.72 -3.18 21.38
C ASN A 130 7.57 -4.03 21.97
N SER A 131 7.06 -5.03 21.25
CA SER A 131 6.15 -6.02 21.85
C SER A 131 6.99 -6.91 22.77
N LYS A 132 7.15 -6.44 24.02
CA LYS A 132 7.84 -7.13 25.11
C LYS A 132 7.08 -8.40 25.52
N ASN A 133 7.06 -9.39 24.65
CA ASN A 133 6.68 -10.74 25.02
C ASN A 133 7.92 -11.38 25.64
N THR A 134 7.89 -11.58 26.96
CA THR A 134 8.96 -12.22 27.74
C THR A 134 9.42 -13.55 27.16
N ASP A 135 8.52 -14.28 26.49
CA ASP A 135 8.82 -15.58 25.90
C ASP A 135 9.78 -15.47 24.71
N TYR A 136 9.64 -14.44 23.87
CA TYR A 136 10.55 -14.21 22.75
C TYR A 136 11.92 -13.72 23.23
N GLU A 137 11.96 -12.89 24.28
CA GLU A 137 13.21 -12.42 24.88
C GLU A 137 14.04 -13.60 25.41
N ASN A 138 13.41 -14.54 26.13
CA ASN A 138 14.09 -15.74 26.63
C ASN A 138 14.69 -16.57 25.48
N GLN A 139 13.94 -16.81 24.40
CA GLN A 139 14.42 -17.56 23.24
C GLN A 139 15.57 -16.83 22.52
N ILE A 140 15.52 -15.51 22.44
CA ILE A 140 16.59 -14.69 21.86
C ILE A 140 17.85 -14.81 22.72
N ASP A 141 17.72 -14.77 24.04
CA ASP A 141 18.86 -14.88 24.95
C ASP A 141 19.48 -16.28 24.94
N ASP A 142 18.67 -17.34 24.80
CA ASP A 142 19.18 -18.71 24.57
C ASP A 142 20.00 -18.81 23.27
N ILE A 143 19.53 -18.16 22.20
CA ILE A 143 20.26 -18.13 20.92
C ILE A 143 21.56 -17.31 21.05
N LYS A 144 21.53 -16.19 21.78
CA LYS A 144 22.74 -15.38 22.06
C LYS A 144 23.75 -16.14 22.92
N ALA A 145 23.30 -16.97 23.85
CA ALA A 145 24.17 -17.78 24.70
C ALA A 145 24.91 -18.87 23.91
N SER A 146 24.43 -19.24 22.73
CA SER A 146 25.10 -20.19 21.85
C SER A 146 26.34 -19.58 21.18
N ASN A 147 27.43 -20.36 21.07
CA ASN A 147 28.69 -19.92 20.46
C ASN A 147 28.57 -19.64 18.94
N ASP A 148 27.62 -20.29 18.24
CA ASP A 148 27.36 -20.09 16.81
C ASP A 148 25.88 -19.75 16.58
N SER A 149 25.49 -18.52 16.94
CA SER A 149 24.11 -18.04 16.77
C SER A 149 23.66 -18.09 15.31
N LEU A 150 24.56 -17.78 14.37
CA LEU A 150 24.28 -17.78 12.94
C LEU A 150 24.07 -19.21 12.41
N GLY A 151 24.87 -20.18 12.84
CA GLY A 151 24.67 -21.60 12.50
C GLY A 151 23.37 -22.17 13.05
N VAL A 152 23.00 -21.82 14.29
CA VAL A 152 21.72 -22.22 14.88
C VAL A 152 20.55 -21.65 14.08
N LEU A 153 20.61 -20.38 13.66
CA LEU A 153 19.58 -19.81 12.79
C LEU A 153 19.57 -20.46 11.40
N ALA A 154 20.75 -20.70 10.81
CA ALA A 154 20.89 -21.33 9.50
C ALA A 154 20.30 -22.74 9.44
N SER A 155 20.52 -23.56 10.48
CA SER A 155 19.91 -24.89 10.57
C SER A 155 18.39 -24.86 10.71
N LYS A 156 17.84 -23.79 11.31
CA LYS A 156 16.39 -23.57 11.44
C LYS A 156 15.75 -23.02 10.17
N VAL A 157 16.51 -22.33 9.32
CA VAL A 157 16.03 -21.84 8.02
C VAL A 157 16.01 -22.98 7.00
N ALA A 158 14.82 -23.24 6.44
CA ALA A 158 14.57 -24.30 5.46
C ALA A 158 15.10 -25.67 5.93
N PRO A 159 14.54 -26.24 7.02
CA PRO A 159 14.99 -27.52 7.57
C PRO A 159 14.74 -28.69 6.60
N GLU A 160 13.84 -28.52 5.63
CA GLU A 160 13.55 -29.49 4.58
C GLU A 160 14.72 -29.69 3.59
N ILE A 161 15.62 -28.71 3.50
CA ILE A 161 16.75 -28.72 2.56
C ILE A 161 18.00 -29.13 3.32
N TYR A 162 18.59 -30.25 2.91
CA TYR A 162 19.81 -30.77 3.51
C TYR A 162 21.06 -30.00 3.04
N GLY A 163 21.94 -29.67 3.99
CA GLY A 163 23.21 -29.00 3.72
C GLY A 163 23.05 -27.54 3.28
N HIS A 164 24.02 -27.07 2.49
CA HIS A 164 24.14 -25.67 2.04
C HIS A 164 24.14 -24.64 3.18
N ASP A 165 24.78 -24.98 4.30
CA ASP A 165 24.79 -24.13 5.50
C ASP A 165 25.31 -22.72 5.19
N ASP A 166 26.31 -22.60 4.32
CA ASP A 166 26.88 -21.31 3.93
C ASP A 166 25.89 -20.44 3.15
N VAL A 167 25.09 -21.05 2.27
CA VAL A 167 24.03 -20.35 1.52
C VAL A 167 22.93 -19.90 2.48
N LYS A 168 22.53 -20.77 3.42
CA LYS A 168 21.52 -20.42 4.43
C LYS A 168 21.98 -19.29 5.35
N ARG A 169 23.26 -19.31 5.77
CA ARG A 169 23.89 -18.22 6.52
C ARG A 169 23.85 -16.91 5.74
N ALA A 170 24.19 -16.93 4.45
CA ALA A 170 24.15 -15.75 3.60
C ALA A 170 22.73 -15.18 3.45
N LEU A 171 21.72 -16.04 3.26
CA LEU A 171 20.31 -15.63 3.18
C LEU A 171 19.79 -15.01 4.49
N ILE A 172 20.26 -15.50 5.64
CA ILE A 172 19.93 -14.88 6.94
C ILE A 172 20.54 -13.48 7.05
N LEU A 173 21.79 -13.32 6.66
CA LEU A 173 22.43 -12.00 6.65
C LEU A 173 21.70 -11.03 5.70
N GLN A 174 21.16 -11.53 4.58
CA GLN A 174 20.31 -10.74 3.69
C GLN A 174 18.97 -10.36 4.33
N LEU A 175 18.32 -11.27 5.08
CA LEU A 175 17.07 -11.01 5.80
C LEU A 175 17.23 -9.96 6.89
N VAL A 176 18.39 -9.92 7.57
CA VAL A 176 18.68 -8.91 8.59
C VAL A 176 19.07 -7.58 7.95
N GLY A 177 19.85 -7.61 6.87
CA GLY A 177 20.35 -6.41 6.20
C GLY A 177 21.32 -5.59 7.05
N ALA A 178 21.70 -4.41 6.55
CA ALA A 178 22.47 -3.42 7.31
C ALA A 178 21.77 -2.05 7.25
N PRO A 179 21.94 -1.18 8.26
CA PRO A 179 21.35 0.15 8.24
C PRO A 179 21.95 0.99 7.10
N SER A 180 21.11 1.78 6.43
CA SER A 180 21.57 2.77 5.45
C SER A 180 22.32 3.90 6.16
N HIS A 181 23.45 4.32 5.58
CA HIS A 181 24.28 5.37 6.15
C HIS A 181 24.31 6.58 5.23
N VAL A 182 24.06 7.76 5.78
CA VAL A 182 24.19 9.02 5.04
C VAL A 182 25.52 9.65 5.43
N THR A 183 26.41 9.87 4.46
CA THR A 183 27.68 10.55 4.72
C THR A 183 27.46 12.04 5.02
N SER A 184 28.46 12.70 5.62
CA SER A 184 28.44 14.15 5.86
C SER A 184 28.16 14.97 4.61
N ASP A 185 28.49 14.41 3.43
CA ASP A 185 28.36 15.06 2.13
C ASP A 185 26.96 14.87 1.52
N GLY A 186 26.03 14.22 2.23
CA GLY A 186 24.65 13.99 1.79
C GLY A 186 24.47 12.82 0.83
N MET A 187 25.52 12.03 0.54
CA MET A 187 25.39 10.80 -0.23
C MET A 187 24.85 9.67 0.66
N GLY A 188 23.76 9.05 0.23
CA GLY A 188 23.19 7.86 0.88
C GLY A 188 23.87 6.59 0.38
N ILE A 189 24.43 5.80 1.30
CA ILE A 189 24.99 4.48 1.03
C ILE A 189 23.95 3.43 1.42
N ARG A 190 23.61 2.56 0.48
CA ARG A 190 22.68 1.44 0.68
C ARG A 190 23.31 0.40 1.62
N GLY A 191 22.55 -0.04 2.61
CA GLY A 191 22.96 -1.11 3.54
C GLY A 191 22.45 -2.51 3.15
N ASP A 192 21.46 -2.62 2.26
CA ASP A 192 20.92 -3.93 1.88
C ASP A 192 21.87 -4.71 0.97
N VAL A 193 21.83 -6.03 1.12
CA VAL A 193 22.67 -6.97 0.38
C VAL A 193 21.86 -7.65 -0.72
N HIS A 194 22.43 -7.70 -1.92
CA HIS A 194 21.90 -8.50 -3.04
C HIS A 194 22.69 -9.79 -3.18
N ILE A 195 21.98 -10.92 -3.20
CA ILE A 195 22.57 -12.25 -3.36
C ILE A 195 22.05 -12.88 -4.65
N CYS A 196 22.97 -13.37 -5.48
CA CYS A 196 22.64 -14.19 -6.64
C CYS A 196 23.06 -15.63 -6.39
N LEU A 197 22.13 -16.58 -6.54
CA LEU A 197 22.39 -18.01 -6.37
C LEU A 197 22.57 -18.69 -7.73
N MET A 198 23.78 -19.18 -8.00
CA MET A 198 24.12 -19.91 -9.23
C MET A 198 24.43 -21.38 -8.93
N GLY A 199 24.23 -22.26 -9.91
CA GLY A 199 24.48 -23.70 -9.75
C GLY A 199 23.62 -24.59 -10.65
N ASP A 200 23.78 -25.90 -10.53
CA ASP A 200 23.07 -26.87 -11.35
C ASP A 200 21.56 -26.94 -11.04
N PRO A 201 20.73 -27.44 -11.97
CA PRO A 201 19.35 -27.79 -11.66
C PRO A 201 19.29 -28.89 -10.58
N GLY A 202 18.29 -28.82 -9.71
CA GLY A 202 18.06 -29.84 -8.67
C GLY A 202 18.67 -29.55 -7.29
N VAL A 203 19.44 -28.47 -7.12
CA VAL A 203 20.02 -28.06 -5.81
C VAL A 203 19.06 -27.26 -4.91
N ALA A 204 17.74 -27.40 -5.11
CA ALA A 204 16.69 -26.74 -4.33
C ALA A 204 16.73 -25.19 -4.25
N LYS A 205 17.46 -24.51 -5.15
CA LYS A 205 17.56 -23.03 -5.21
C LYS A 205 16.20 -22.31 -5.20
N SER A 206 15.26 -22.73 -6.06
CA SER A 206 13.91 -22.16 -6.12
C SER A 206 13.13 -22.40 -4.81
N GLN A 207 13.37 -23.50 -4.11
CA GLN A 207 12.71 -23.80 -2.84
C GLN A 207 13.28 -22.93 -1.71
N LEU A 208 14.60 -22.68 -1.69
CA LEU A 208 15.21 -21.70 -0.79
C LEU A 208 14.61 -20.31 -0.99
N LEU A 209 14.51 -19.84 -2.25
CA LEU A 209 13.92 -18.54 -2.57
C LEU A 209 12.47 -18.42 -2.09
N LYS A 210 11.63 -19.44 -2.37
CA LYS A 210 10.24 -19.49 -1.88
C LYS A 210 10.14 -19.52 -0.35
N TYR A 211 11.13 -20.08 0.32
CA TYR A 211 11.15 -20.12 1.78
C TYR A 211 11.52 -18.75 2.36
N VAL A 212 12.53 -18.08 1.79
CA VAL A 212 12.93 -16.71 2.17
C VAL A 212 11.80 -15.71 1.91
N SER A 213 11.10 -15.82 0.78
CA SER A 213 9.96 -14.94 0.50
C SER A 213 8.82 -15.12 1.49
N LYS A 214 8.63 -16.32 2.06
CA LYS A 214 7.61 -16.58 3.10
C LYS A 214 8.02 -16.11 4.49
N ILE A 215 9.32 -16.16 4.81
CA ILE A 215 9.84 -15.68 6.10
C ILE A 215 9.88 -14.17 6.14
N SER A 216 10.23 -13.54 5.02
CA SER A 216 10.29 -12.08 4.94
C SER A 216 8.90 -11.48 5.08
N PRO A 217 8.68 -10.52 6.00
CA PRO A 217 7.38 -9.87 6.19
C PRO A 217 6.92 -9.06 4.98
N ARG A 218 7.85 -8.75 4.05
CA ARG A 218 7.58 -8.08 2.77
C ARG A 218 8.28 -8.85 1.64
N GLY A 219 8.07 -10.17 1.61
CA GLY A 219 8.64 -11.05 0.60
C GLY A 219 7.75 -11.14 -0.64
N VAL A 220 8.27 -10.74 -1.79
CA VAL A 220 7.59 -10.91 -3.09
C VAL A 220 8.34 -11.95 -3.90
N TYR A 221 7.64 -12.98 -4.37
CA TYR A 221 8.21 -14.00 -5.25
C TYR A 221 7.72 -13.78 -6.68
N THR A 222 8.66 -13.69 -7.63
CA THR A 222 8.35 -13.59 -9.05
C THR A 222 9.26 -14.48 -9.90
N THR A 223 8.84 -14.76 -11.13
CA THR A 223 9.64 -15.52 -12.11
C THR A 223 10.13 -14.59 -13.20
N GLY A 224 11.32 -14.85 -13.75
CA GLY A 224 11.94 -14.04 -14.79
C GLY A 224 11.12 -13.96 -16.07
N ARG A 225 10.39 -15.02 -16.42
CA ARG A 225 9.44 -15.02 -17.55
C ARG A 225 8.10 -14.36 -17.24
N GLY A 226 7.69 -14.35 -15.97
CA GLY A 226 6.42 -13.78 -15.53
C GLY A 226 6.49 -12.28 -15.22
N SER A 227 7.69 -11.70 -15.25
CA SER A 227 7.94 -10.32 -14.82
C SER A 227 8.55 -9.54 -15.98
N SER A 228 7.78 -8.64 -16.57
CA SER A 228 8.29 -7.62 -17.48
C SER A 228 8.90 -6.45 -16.70
N GLY A 229 9.69 -5.59 -17.35
CA GLY A 229 10.28 -4.40 -16.70
C GLY A 229 9.22 -3.49 -16.08
N VAL A 230 8.03 -3.42 -16.68
CA VAL A 230 6.86 -2.71 -16.13
C VAL A 230 6.28 -3.43 -14.91
N GLY A 231 6.21 -4.76 -14.94
CA GLY A 231 5.75 -5.58 -13.81
C GLY A 231 6.73 -5.65 -12.63
N LEU A 232 8.02 -5.42 -12.88
CA LEU A 232 9.04 -5.31 -11.83
C LEU A 232 9.04 -3.94 -11.17
N THR A 233 8.97 -2.85 -11.95
CA THR A 233 9.13 -1.48 -11.45
C THR A 233 7.79 -0.87 -11.03
N ALA A 234 7.26 0.07 -11.80
CA ALA A 234 5.95 0.67 -11.60
C ALA A 234 5.39 1.06 -12.96
N SER A 235 4.07 0.94 -13.09
CA SER A 235 3.33 1.39 -14.26
C SER A 235 2.53 2.64 -13.92
N ILE A 236 2.45 3.57 -14.87
CA ILE A 236 1.62 4.76 -14.74
C ILE A 236 0.43 4.59 -15.69
N VAL A 237 -0.74 4.35 -15.12
CA VAL A 237 -2.00 4.19 -15.85
C VAL A 237 -2.78 5.49 -15.77
N ARG A 238 -3.32 5.96 -16.89
CA ARG A 238 -4.26 7.08 -16.90
C ARG A 238 -5.67 6.56 -16.72
N ASP A 239 -6.35 7.03 -15.68
CA ASP A 239 -7.77 6.70 -15.51
C ASP A 239 -8.57 7.34 -16.66
N SER A 240 -9.37 6.52 -17.34
CA SER A 240 -10.24 6.96 -18.43
C SER A 240 -11.28 8.00 -18.02
N LEU A 241 -11.70 8.02 -16.75
CA LEU A 241 -12.77 8.89 -16.25
C LEU A 241 -12.23 10.20 -15.68
N THR A 242 -11.29 10.12 -14.74
CA THR A 242 -10.73 11.30 -14.08
C THR A 242 -9.59 11.95 -14.87
N LYS A 243 -9.00 11.21 -15.84
CA LYS A 243 -7.75 11.57 -16.54
C LYS A 243 -6.56 11.76 -15.60
N GLU A 244 -6.69 11.28 -14.36
CA GLU A 244 -5.61 11.32 -13.37
C GLU A 244 -4.63 10.18 -13.63
N LEU A 245 -3.40 10.39 -13.16
CA LEU A 245 -2.34 9.39 -13.22
C LEU A 245 -2.45 8.51 -11.97
N ILE A 246 -2.73 7.23 -12.19
CA ILE A 246 -2.68 6.18 -11.18
C ILE A 246 -1.33 5.48 -11.31
N LEU A 247 -0.64 5.31 -10.19
CA LEU A 247 0.60 4.57 -10.14
C LEU A 247 0.30 3.16 -9.61
N GLU A 248 0.56 2.15 -10.44
CA GLU A 248 0.47 0.74 -10.06
C GLU A 248 1.88 0.24 -9.76
N GLY A 249 2.12 -0.15 -8.51
CA GLY A 249 3.41 -0.69 -8.09
C GLY A 249 3.64 -2.09 -8.65
N GLY A 250 4.81 -2.32 -9.24
CA GLY A 250 5.30 -3.64 -9.60
C GLY A 250 5.94 -4.36 -8.41
N ALA A 251 6.52 -5.52 -8.68
CA ALA A 251 7.07 -6.40 -7.66
C ALA A 251 8.12 -5.74 -6.74
N LEU A 252 8.99 -4.88 -7.29
CA LEU A 252 10.02 -4.18 -6.52
C LEU A 252 9.44 -3.11 -5.61
N VAL A 253 8.39 -2.41 -6.05
CA VAL A 253 7.69 -1.39 -5.23
C VAL A 253 6.93 -2.05 -4.08
N LEU A 254 6.32 -3.21 -4.34
CA LEU A 254 5.65 -3.99 -3.30
C LEU A 254 6.65 -4.51 -2.26
N ALA A 255 7.83 -4.92 -2.71
CA ALA A 255 8.94 -5.41 -1.89
C ALA A 255 9.80 -4.30 -1.23
N ASP A 256 9.34 -3.05 -1.20
CA ASP A 256 10.06 -1.94 -0.55
C ASP A 256 10.37 -2.26 0.93
N ASN A 257 11.63 -2.07 1.36
CA ASN A 257 12.16 -2.50 2.66
C ASN A 257 11.94 -4.00 2.99
N GLY A 258 11.79 -4.83 1.96
CA GLY A 258 11.58 -6.27 2.04
C GLY A 258 12.57 -7.05 1.17
N ILE A 259 12.15 -8.24 0.72
CA ILE A 259 12.95 -9.06 -0.19
C ILE A 259 12.14 -9.37 -1.44
N CYS A 260 12.70 -9.03 -2.61
CA CYS A 260 12.19 -9.48 -3.89
C CYS A 260 12.99 -10.73 -4.32
N CYS A 261 12.32 -11.87 -4.40
CA CYS A 261 12.89 -13.13 -4.88
C CYS A 261 12.53 -13.30 -6.36
N ILE A 262 13.54 -13.35 -7.22
CA ILE A 262 13.39 -13.56 -8.66
C ILE A 262 13.96 -14.94 -9.02
N ASP A 263 13.11 -15.85 -9.48
CA ASP A 263 13.52 -17.16 -10.01
C ASP A 263 13.69 -17.10 -11.54
N GLU A 264 14.44 -18.05 -12.13
CA GLU A 264 14.69 -18.11 -13.58
C GLU A 264 15.26 -16.81 -14.17
N PHE A 265 16.20 -16.17 -13.46
CA PHE A 265 16.82 -14.91 -13.88
C PHE A 265 17.47 -15.00 -15.27
N ASP A 266 18.01 -16.17 -15.64
CA ASP A 266 18.60 -16.42 -16.95
C ASP A 266 17.56 -16.39 -18.09
N LYS A 267 16.27 -16.57 -17.79
CA LYS A 267 15.16 -16.53 -18.75
C LYS A 267 14.51 -15.16 -18.88
N MET A 268 14.92 -14.19 -18.08
CA MET A 268 14.46 -12.81 -18.19
C MET A 268 15.05 -12.14 -19.43
N ASP A 269 14.25 -11.35 -20.14
CA ASP A 269 14.71 -10.60 -21.30
C ASP A 269 15.71 -9.51 -20.91
N GLU A 270 16.69 -9.23 -21.78
CA GLU A 270 17.75 -8.25 -21.48
C GLU A 270 17.19 -6.84 -21.20
N ASN A 271 16.12 -6.47 -21.90
CA ASN A 271 15.43 -5.19 -21.67
C ASN A 271 14.84 -5.11 -20.26
N ASP A 272 14.25 -6.21 -19.78
CA ASP A 272 13.65 -6.25 -18.45
C ASP A 272 14.71 -6.28 -17.34
N ARG A 273 15.90 -6.86 -17.62
CA ARG A 273 17.05 -6.82 -16.71
C ARG A 273 17.60 -5.41 -16.49
N THR A 274 17.44 -4.49 -17.44
CA THR A 274 17.88 -3.09 -17.26
C THR A 274 17.10 -2.34 -16.19
N ALA A 275 15.94 -2.87 -15.79
CA ALA A 275 15.08 -2.26 -14.78
C ALA A 275 15.46 -2.65 -13.33
N ILE A 276 16.44 -3.54 -13.16
CA ILE A 276 16.97 -4.03 -11.87
C ILE A 276 18.30 -3.33 -11.59
#